data_AF-A0A7C0XF89-F1
#
_entry.id   AF-A0A7C0XF89-F1
#
_cell.length_a   1.000
_cell.length_b   1.000
_cell.length_c   1.000
_cell.angle_alpha   90.00
_cell.angle_beta   90.00
_cell.angle_gamma   90.00
#
_symmetry.space_group_name_H-M   'P 1'
#
loop_
_entity.id
_entity.type
_entity.pdbx_description
1 polymer ?
#
loop_
_entity_poly.entity_id
_entity_poly.type
_entity_poly.pdbx_seq_one_letter_code
_entity_poly.pdbx_strand_id
1 'polypeptide(L)'
;MPQVLTFDELEEVRKEVLSEELEPDIIGYINILVRDLQVCIREKERSEVKPPALCEGCHFIRDVCSMVKEPLSERATIALTHLAKAAKWLYGKCEMDDLFSMALWILPHRITLVRTRNLLDDLQGLLERERIKMEDRNVRRQWALLNNLMEKFNPTLYRLARDAALEDVVFAEELIKLEEKWVKEGILRRDELLSTQMGWKVPKVWSLKTT
;
A
#
# COMPACT_ATOMS: atom_id res chain seq x y z
N MET A 1 21.90 -27.03 11.76
CA MET A 1 21.08 -26.55 12.90
C MET A 1 20.29 -27.74 13.41
N PRO A 2 20.38 -28.11 14.70
CA PRO A 2 19.51 -29.14 15.26
C PRO A 2 18.05 -28.68 15.15
N GLN A 3 17.16 -29.60 14.77
CA GLN A 3 15.74 -29.32 14.68
C GLN A 3 15.17 -29.24 16.10
N VAL A 4 14.83 -28.02 16.54
CA VAL A 4 14.33 -27.74 17.89
C VAL A 4 12.85 -28.07 18.03
N LEU A 5 12.09 -28.04 16.93
CA LEU A 5 10.65 -28.34 16.87
C LEU A 5 10.38 -29.49 15.89
N THR A 6 9.54 -30.42 16.30
CA THR A 6 8.99 -31.49 15.46
C THR A 6 8.09 -30.91 14.36
N PHE A 7 7.78 -31.73 13.34
CA PHE A 7 6.88 -31.30 12.27
C PHE A 7 5.45 -31.01 12.76
N ASP A 8 4.96 -31.81 13.72
CA ASP A 8 3.62 -31.63 14.29
C ASP A 8 3.53 -30.33 15.09
N GLU A 9 4.54 -30.04 15.92
CA GLU A 9 4.63 -28.77 16.65
C GLU A 9 4.71 -27.57 15.69
N LEU A 10 5.45 -27.68 14.59
CA LEU A 10 5.51 -26.63 13.57
C LEU A 10 4.16 -26.42 12.87
N GLU A 11 3.40 -27.49 12.65
CA GLU A 11 2.06 -27.39 12.06
C GLU A 11 1.07 -26.72 13.02
N GLU A 12 1.12 -27.08 14.30
CA GLU A 12 0.30 -26.49 15.36
C GLU A 12 0.59 -24.99 15.50
N VAL A 13 1.85 -24.60 15.63
CA VAL A 13 2.27 -23.18 15.70
C VAL A 13 1.78 -22.40 14.47
N ARG A 14 1.86 -22.99 13.26
CA ARG A 14 1.35 -22.32 12.05
C ARG A 14 -0.16 -22.09 12.11
N LYS A 15 -0.94 -23.04 12.64
CA LYS A 15 -2.40 -22.89 12.80
C LYS A 15 -2.73 -21.78 13.78
N GLU A 16 -2.02 -21.73 14.91
CA GLU A 16 -2.19 -20.69 15.93
C GLU A 16 -1.86 -19.30 15.36
N VAL A 17 -0.69 -19.15 14.74
CA VAL A 17 -0.28 -17.88 14.11
C VAL A 17 -1.30 -17.44 13.05
N LEU A 18 -1.85 -18.35 12.25
CA LEU A 18 -2.85 -17.99 11.24
C LEU A 18 -4.16 -17.48 11.85
N SER A 19 -4.50 -17.95 13.05
CA SER A 19 -5.71 -17.55 13.79
C SER A 19 -5.62 -16.18 14.45
N GLU A 20 -4.41 -15.63 14.62
CA GLU A 20 -4.22 -14.29 15.16
C GLU A 20 -4.90 -13.21 14.30
N GLU A 21 -5.64 -12.32 14.96
CA GLU A 21 -6.22 -11.14 14.32
C GLU A 21 -5.27 -9.95 14.44
N LEU A 22 -5.03 -9.26 13.33
CA LEU A 22 -4.23 -8.03 13.34
C LEU A 22 -5.12 -6.82 13.52
N GLU A 23 -4.58 -5.80 14.19
CA GLU A 23 -5.24 -4.51 14.30
C GLU A 23 -5.36 -3.85 12.91
N PRO A 24 -6.45 -3.11 12.62
CA PRO A 24 -6.65 -2.45 11.33
C PRO A 24 -5.48 -1.56 10.90
N ASP A 25 -4.84 -0.89 11.86
CA ASP A 25 -3.70 -0.01 11.60
C ASP A 25 -2.49 -0.77 11.05
N ILE A 26 -2.17 -1.94 11.63
CA ILE A 26 -1.08 -2.82 11.15
C ILE A 26 -1.37 -3.32 9.74
N ILE A 27 -2.61 -3.73 9.47
CA ILE A 27 -3.04 -4.14 8.13
C ILE A 27 -2.91 -2.98 7.15
N GLY A 28 -3.30 -1.77 7.57
CA GLY A 28 -3.12 -0.54 6.82
C GLY A 28 -1.67 -0.29 6.46
N TYR A 29 -0.76 -0.31 7.44
CA TYR A 29 0.67 -0.10 7.22
C TYR A 29 1.29 -1.12 6.26
N ILE A 30 0.93 -2.40 6.38
CA ILE A 30 1.40 -3.44 5.45
C ILE A 30 0.96 -3.12 4.02
N ASN A 31 -0.32 -2.77 3.83
CA ASN A 31 -0.86 -2.47 2.51
C ASN A 31 -0.19 -1.24 1.89
N ILE A 32 0.03 -0.18 2.67
CA ILE A 32 0.66 1.06 2.21
C ILE A 32 2.11 0.77 1.81
N LEU A 33 2.87 0.12 2.69
CA LEU A 33 4.27 -0.21 2.46
C LEU A 33 4.45 -1.00 1.16
N VAL A 34 3.62 -2.02 0.95
CA VAL A 34 3.70 -2.83 -0.27
C VAL A 34 3.31 -2.01 -1.49
N ARG A 35 2.25 -1.21 -1.40
CA ARG A 35 1.76 -0.44 -2.53
C ARG A 35 2.69 0.67 -2.95
N ASP A 36 3.27 1.43 -2.04
CA ASP A 36 4.24 2.47 -2.39
C ASP A 36 5.44 1.91 -3.17
N LEU A 37 5.82 0.67 -2.85
CA LEU A 37 6.86 -0.07 -3.56
C LEU A 37 6.37 -0.77 -4.84
N GLN A 38 5.05 -0.86 -5.06
CA GLN A 38 4.41 -1.34 -6.29
C GLN A 38 4.03 -0.23 -7.27
N VAL A 39 3.83 1.00 -6.79
CA VAL A 39 3.23 2.13 -7.54
C VAL A 39 3.97 2.46 -8.84
N CYS A 40 5.25 2.07 -9.03
CA CYS A 40 5.98 2.34 -10.28
C CYS A 40 6.66 1.11 -10.89
N ILE A 41 6.00 0.46 -11.85
CA ILE A 41 6.57 -0.66 -12.62
C ILE A 41 6.32 -0.43 -14.09
N ARG A 42 6.93 0.63 -14.61
CA ARG A 42 7.22 0.83 -16.04
C ARG A 42 6.31 0.13 -17.06
N GLU A 43 5.05 0.55 -17.08
CA GLU A 43 4.23 0.67 -18.29
C GLU A 43 3.80 2.15 -18.46
N LYS A 44 4.78 3.06 -18.56
CA LYS A 44 4.57 4.53 -18.63
C LYS A 44 3.61 4.99 -19.75
N GLU A 45 3.35 4.14 -20.75
CA GLU A 45 2.41 4.40 -21.87
C GLU A 45 1.15 3.52 -21.83
N ARG A 46 1.11 2.49 -20.98
CA ARG A 46 0.09 1.43 -21.00
C ARG A 46 -0.66 1.23 -19.68
N SER A 47 -0.21 1.85 -18.59
CA SER A 47 -0.95 1.88 -17.32
C SER A 47 -2.39 2.35 -17.56
N GLU A 48 -3.34 1.50 -17.20
CA GLU A 48 -4.77 1.76 -17.38
C GLU A 48 -5.29 2.78 -16.37
N VAL A 49 -4.53 3.09 -15.31
CA VAL A 49 -4.64 4.35 -14.55
C VAL A 49 -3.43 5.16 -14.92
N LYS A 50 -3.65 6.21 -15.70
CA LYS A 50 -2.63 7.25 -15.79
C LYS A 50 -2.56 7.87 -14.41
N PRO A 51 -1.38 8.03 -13.80
CA PRO A 51 -1.28 8.84 -12.59
C PRO A 51 -1.85 10.24 -12.88
N PRO A 52 -2.16 11.06 -11.85
CA PRO A 52 -2.44 12.49 -12.00
C PRO A 52 -1.45 13.19 -12.93
N ALA A 53 -1.57 14.50 -13.08
CA ALA A 53 -0.50 15.35 -13.63
C ALA A 53 0.93 15.04 -13.09
N LEU A 54 1.11 14.11 -12.13
CA LEU A 54 2.29 13.50 -11.55
C LEU A 54 3.31 12.80 -12.46
N CYS A 55 3.07 12.51 -13.73
CA CYS A 55 4.10 11.86 -14.58
C CYS A 55 4.72 12.76 -15.66
N GLU A 56 4.00 13.78 -16.13
CA GLU A 56 4.56 14.86 -16.93
C GLU A 56 5.09 15.94 -15.97
N GLY A 57 6.40 15.96 -15.73
CA GLY A 57 7.00 16.86 -14.72
C GLY A 57 6.98 16.30 -13.29
N CYS A 58 6.96 14.97 -13.14
CA CYS A 58 6.86 14.25 -11.87
C CYS A 58 7.57 14.90 -10.68
N HIS A 59 6.77 15.44 -9.73
CA HIS A 59 7.23 15.95 -8.44
C HIS A 59 7.88 14.86 -7.57
N PHE A 60 7.58 13.59 -7.86
CA PHE A 60 7.96 12.39 -7.13
C PHE A 60 9.17 11.63 -7.72
N ILE A 61 9.99 12.26 -8.57
CA ILE A 61 11.31 11.71 -8.98
C ILE A 61 12.20 11.37 -7.77
N ARG A 62 11.86 11.85 -6.58
CA ARG A 62 12.54 11.59 -5.30
C ARG A 62 11.81 10.63 -4.35
N ASP A 63 10.63 10.15 -4.73
CA ASP A 63 9.80 9.26 -3.90
C ASP A 63 10.29 7.80 -3.98
N VAL A 64 9.85 6.95 -3.06
CA VAL A 64 10.36 5.56 -2.90
C VAL A 64 10.20 4.73 -4.17
N CYS A 65 9.13 4.96 -4.94
CA CYS A 65 8.85 4.25 -6.18
C CYS A 65 9.91 4.52 -7.27
N SER A 66 10.59 5.67 -7.24
CA SER A 66 11.67 6.02 -8.18
C SER A 66 12.93 5.16 -7.99
N MET A 67 13.06 4.51 -6.82
CA MET A 67 14.20 3.67 -6.46
C MET A 67 13.98 2.20 -6.83
N VAL A 68 12.77 1.84 -7.27
CA VAL A 68 12.36 0.46 -7.58
C VAL A 68 12.41 0.22 -9.09
N LYS A 69 13.12 -0.84 -9.50
CA LYS A 69 13.19 -1.31 -10.88
C LYS A 69 12.19 -2.45 -11.12
N GLU A 70 12.16 -3.41 -10.22
CA GLU A 70 11.16 -4.49 -10.21
C GLU A 70 10.48 -4.47 -8.83
N PRO A 71 9.15 -4.45 -8.80
CA PRO A 71 8.34 -4.20 -7.61
C PRO A 71 8.17 -5.44 -6.75
N LEU A 72 7.50 -5.22 -5.62
CA LEU A 72 6.82 -6.28 -4.90
C LEU A 72 5.62 -6.82 -5.68
N SER A 73 5.35 -8.11 -5.48
CA SER A 73 4.06 -8.70 -5.85
C SER A 73 3.13 -8.71 -4.64
N GLU A 74 1.83 -9.01 -4.85
CA GLU A 74 0.85 -9.24 -3.78
C GLU A 74 1.30 -10.27 -2.73
N ARG A 75 2.23 -11.16 -3.09
CA ARG A 75 2.81 -12.13 -2.16
C ARG A 75 3.64 -11.46 -1.06
N ALA A 76 4.09 -10.22 -1.23
CA ALA A 76 4.77 -9.46 -0.19
C ALA A 76 3.79 -9.08 0.94
N THR A 77 2.56 -8.68 0.60
CA THR A 77 1.49 -8.42 1.55
C THR A 77 1.22 -9.65 2.41
N ILE A 78 1.06 -10.82 1.78
CA ILE A 78 0.81 -12.09 2.49
C ILE A 78 1.99 -12.42 3.44
N ALA A 79 3.22 -12.26 2.96
CA ALA A 79 4.41 -12.55 3.76
C ALA A 79 4.52 -11.62 4.98
N LEU A 80 4.34 -10.32 4.80
CA LEU A 80 4.36 -9.34 5.89
C LEU A 80 3.23 -9.59 6.89
N THR A 81 2.02 -9.91 6.42
CA THR A 81 0.89 -10.27 7.28
C THR A 81 1.20 -11.50 8.13
N HIS A 82 1.78 -12.56 7.56
CA HIS A 82 2.18 -13.73 8.34
C HIS A 82 3.27 -13.42 9.36
N LEU A 83 4.24 -12.58 9.00
CA LEU A 83 5.29 -12.16 9.93
C LEU A 83 4.71 -11.31 11.08
N ALA A 84 3.81 -10.37 10.78
CA ALA A 84 3.13 -9.55 11.78
C ALA A 84 2.27 -10.40 12.73
N LYS A 85 1.53 -11.38 12.20
CA LYS A 85 0.79 -12.36 13.02
C LYS A 85 1.72 -13.17 13.90
N ALA A 86 2.85 -13.63 13.35
CA ALA A 86 3.84 -14.38 14.11
C ALA A 86 4.48 -13.54 15.22
N ALA A 87 4.79 -12.27 14.95
CA ALA A 87 5.31 -11.33 15.95
C ALA A 87 4.28 -11.09 17.05
N LYS A 88 3.01 -10.88 16.69
CA LYS A 88 1.92 -10.73 17.66
C LYS A 88 1.72 -11.99 18.51
N TRP A 89 1.72 -13.17 17.90
CA TRP A 89 1.60 -14.44 18.62
C TRP A 89 2.78 -14.63 19.60
N LEU A 90 4.02 -14.35 19.16
CA LEU A 90 5.22 -14.61 19.95
C LEU A 90 5.46 -13.58 21.06
N TYR A 91 5.18 -12.30 20.78
CA TYR A 91 5.52 -11.18 21.67
C TYR A 91 4.29 -10.47 22.26
N GLY A 92 3.08 -10.88 21.88
CA GLY A 92 1.81 -10.27 22.28
C GLY A 92 1.47 -8.97 21.56
N LYS A 93 2.38 -8.43 20.75
CA LYS A 93 2.21 -7.16 20.03
C LYS A 93 3.00 -7.14 18.72
N CYS A 94 2.60 -6.24 17.82
CA CYS A 94 3.32 -5.91 16.60
C CYS A 94 3.16 -4.40 16.38
N GLU A 95 4.26 -3.68 16.32
CA GLU A 95 4.30 -2.23 16.09
C GLU A 95 4.78 -1.93 14.67
N MET A 96 4.68 -0.67 14.26
CA MET A 96 5.10 -0.23 12.92
C MET A 96 6.60 -0.49 12.67
N ASP A 97 7.45 -0.26 13.67
CA ASP A 97 8.90 -0.47 13.55
C ASP A 97 9.26 -1.95 13.37
N ASP A 98 8.44 -2.86 13.92
CA ASP A 98 8.58 -4.29 13.67
C ASP A 98 8.32 -4.60 12.19
N LEU A 99 7.32 -3.97 11.56
CA LEU A 99 7.04 -4.14 10.12
C LEU A 99 8.21 -3.70 9.25
N PHE A 100 8.85 -2.57 9.54
CA PHE A 100 10.04 -2.11 8.82
C PHE A 100 11.21 -3.08 8.97
N SER A 101 11.41 -3.60 10.19
CA SER A 101 12.44 -4.61 10.46
C SER A 101 12.16 -5.91 9.71
N MET A 102 10.92 -6.38 9.70
CA MET A 102 10.47 -7.58 8.99
C MET A 102 10.49 -7.40 7.47
N ALA A 103 10.26 -6.19 6.97
CA ALA A 103 10.40 -5.88 5.55
C ALA A 103 11.82 -6.15 5.05
N LEU A 104 12.87 -5.90 5.85
CA LEU A 104 14.25 -6.25 5.48
C LEU A 104 14.49 -7.76 5.32
N TRP A 105 13.62 -8.62 5.86
CA TRP A 105 13.70 -10.07 5.62
C TRP A 105 13.06 -10.46 4.29
N ILE A 106 12.10 -9.67 3.81
CA ILE A 106 11.28 -9.94 2.63
C ILE A 106 11.84 -9.26 1.38
N LEU A 107 12.18 -7.98 1.48
CA LEU A 107 12.56 -7.13 0.35
C LEU A 107 13.78 -7.65 -0.44
N PRO A 108 14.89 -8.11 0.17
CA PRO A 108 16.11 -8.45 -0.56
C PRO A 108 15.94 -9.47 -1.70
N HIS A 109 14.91 -10.30 -1.64
CA HIS A 109 14.63 -11.34 -2.63
C HIS A 109 13.31 -11.12 -3.39
N ARG A 110 12.65 -9.96 -3.23
CA ARG A 110 11.35 -9.66 -3.85
C ARG A 110 11.27 -8.29 -4.52
N ILE A 111 12.31 -7.47 -4.38
CA ILE A 111 12.41 -6.18 -5.03
C ILE A 111 13.76 -6.06 -5.73
N THR A 112 13.77 -5.43 -6.89
CA THR A 112 15.01 -5.05 -7.58
C THR A 112 15.08 -3.53 -7.57
N LEU A 113 16.18 -2.96 -7.11
CA LEU A 113 16.38 -1.51 -7.08
C LEU A 113 16.95 -0.99 -8.40
N VAL A 114 16.72 0.30 -8.71
CA VAL A 114 17.27 0.96 -9.91
C VAL A 114 18.79 1.09 -9.84
N ARG A 115 19.33 1.33 -8.65
CA ARG A 115 20.75 1.39 -8.36
C ARG A 115 21.01 0.66 -7.04
N THR A 116 22.03 -0.18 -7.03
CA THR A 116 22.46 -0.92 -5.84
C THR A 116 23.96 -0.74 -5.67
N ARG A 117 24.37 -0.20 -4.52
CA ARG A 117 25.76 -0.14 -4.07
C ARG A 117 25.98 -1.18 -2.97
N ASN A 118 25.16 -1.11 -1.92
CA ASN A 118 25.06 -2.09 -0.86
C ASN A 118 23.58 -2.38 -0.65
N LEU A 119 23.15 -3.59 -0.99
CA LEU A 119 21.73 -3.95 -1.01
C LEU A 119 21.03 -3.69 0.33
N LEU A 120 21.65 -4.05 1.46
CA LEU A 120 21.03 -3.88 2.77
C LEU A 120 20.92 -2.40 3.15
N ASP A 121 22.00 -1.63 2.98
CA ASP A 121 22.00 -0.19 3.28
C ASP A 121 21.02 0.56 2.36
N ASP A 122 20.97 0.20 1.08
CA ASP A 122 20.06 0.81 0.10
C ASP A 122 18.59 0.51 0.44
N LEU A 123 18.28 -0.71 0.90
CA LEU A 123 16.94 -1.09 1.36
C LEU A 123 16.56 -0.43 2.68
N GLN A 124 17.49 -0.30 3.62
CA GLN A 124 17.27 0.46 4.85
C GLN A 124 16.97 1.93 4.54
N GLY A 125 17.75 2.55 3.64
CA GLY A 125 17.50 3.92 3.21
C GLY A 125 16.16 4.09 2.47
N LEU A 126 15.73 3.08 1.72
CA LEU A 126 14.40 3.05 1.08
C LEU A 126 13.28 2.99 2.12
N LEU A 127 13.39 2.09 3.10
CA LEU A 127 12.42 1.92 4.18
C LEU A 127 12.33 3.15 5.08
N GLU A 128 13.46 3.81 5.35
CA GLU A 128 13.49 5.05 6.12
C GLU A 128 12.74 6.19 5.42
N ARG A 129 12.87 6.30 4.08
CA ARG A 129 12.08 7.25 3.29
C ARG A 129 10.59 6.94 3.36
N GLU A 130 10.24 5.65 3.31
CA GLU A 130 8.84 5.22 3.43
C GLU A 130 8.29 5.53 4.82
N ARG A 131 9.08 5.33 5.88
CA ARG A 131 8.72 5.70 7.25
C ARG A 131 8.39 7.19 7.37
N ILE A 132 9.26 8.06 6.85
CA ILE A 132 9.04 9.52 6.83
C ILE A 132 7.76 9.85 6.05
N LYS A 133 7.51 9.18 4.92
CA LYS A 133 6.30 9.38 4.12
C LYS A 133 5.05 8.98 4.88
N MET A 134 5.05 7.82 5.55
CA MET A 134 3.95 7.38 6.40
C MET A 134 3.66 8.37 7.53
N GLU A 135 4.69 8.91 8.18
CA GLU A 135 4.53 9.95 9.20
C GLU A 135 3.89 11.23 8.64
N ASP A 136 4.30 11.67 7.45
CA ASP A 136 3.68 12.82 6.76
C ASP A 136 2.19 12.58 6.48
N ARG A 137 1.81 11.38 6.02
CA ARG A 137 0.39 11.00 5.81
C ARG A 137 -0.42 11.06 7.11
N ASN A 138 0.17 10.57 8.20
CA ASN A 138 -0.44 10.59 9.52
C ASN A 138 -0.64 12.03 10.02
N VAL A 139 0.36 12.90 9.88
CA VAL A 139 0.28 14.33 10.23
C VAL A 139 -0.80 15.04 9.41
N ARG A 140 -0.89 14.74 8.10
CA ARG A 140 -1.91 15.27 7.19
C ARG A 140 -3.30 14.67 7.41
N ARG A 141 -3.43 13.69 8.31
CA ARG A 141 -4.68 12.99 8.64
C ARG A 141 -5.35 12.36 7.41
N GLN A 142 -4.55 11.93 6.44
CA GLN A 142 -5.08 11.32 5.21
C GLN A 142 -5.91 10.07 5.54
N TRP A 143 -5.45 9.19 6.43
CA TRP A 143 -6.22 8.01 6.83
C TRP A 143 -7.52 8.35 7.55
N ALA A 144 -7.50 9.33 8.45
CA ALA A 144 -8.72 9.79 9.10
C ALA A 144 -9.73 10.33 8.06
N LEU A 145 -9.24 11.02 7.03
CA LEU A 145 -10.08 11.53 5.95
C LEU A 145 -10.74 10.39 5.15
N LEU A 146 -9.98 9.37 4.76
CA LEU A 146 -10.49 8.18 4.08
C LEU A 146 -11.48 7.41 4.97
N ASN A 147 -11.16 7.16 6.23
CA ASN A 147 -12.04 6.44 7.16
C ASN A 147 -13.40 7.15 7.32
N ASN A 148 -13.38 8.48 7.50
CA ASN A 148 -14.62 9.25 7.57
C ASN A 148 -15.45 9.15 6.28
N LEU A 149 -14.79 9.16 5.11
CA LEU A 149 -15.45 8.98 3.82
C LEU A 149 -16.00 7.57 3.63
N MET A 150 -15.32 6.54 4.14
CA MET A 150 -15.78 5.16 4.11
C MET A 150 -17.08 4.95 4.91
N GLU A 151 -17.20 5.61 6.06
CA GLU A 151 -18.41 5.57 6.89
C GLU A 151 -19.59 6.28 6.22
N LYS A 152 -19.37 7.51 5.75
CA LYS A 152 -20.42 8.31 5.11
C LYS A 152 -19.84 9.32 4.13
N PHE A 153 -20.40 9.33 2.92
CA PHE A 153 -20.05 10.35 1.94
C PHE A 153 -20.34 11.76 2.46
N ASN A 154 -19.33 12.64 2.39
CA ASN A 154 -19.42 14.04 2.74
C ASN A 154 -18.74 14.90 1.66
N PRO A 155 -19.45 15.82 0.98
CA PRO A 155 -18.89 16.60 -0.13
C PRO A 155 -17.67 17.46 0.25
N THR A 156 -17.63 17.98 1.47
CA THR A 156 -16.52 18.81 1.95
C THR A 156 -15.28 17.96 2.19
N LEU A 157 -15.43 16.81 2.84
CA LEU A 157 -14.34 15.87 3.05
C LEU A 157 -13.86 15.28 1.72
N TYR A 158 -14.78 15.02 0.79
CA TYR A 158 -14.44 14.55 -0.55
C TYR A 158 -13.58 15.56 -1.30
N ARG A 159 -13.87 16.86 -1.22
CA ARG A 159 -13.03 17.89 -1.85
C ARG A 159 -11.61 17.92 -1.27
N LEU A 160 -11.48 17.84 0.06
CA LEU A 160 -10.17 17.73 0.72
C LEU A 160 -9.43 16.45 0.32
N ALA A 161 -10.15 15.33 0.18
CA ALA A 161 -9.58 14.06 -0.22
C ALA A 161 -9.07 14.13 -1.66
N ARG A 162 -9.79 14.82 -2.53
CA ARG A 162 -9.34 15.06 -3.90
C ARG A 162 -8.04 15.86 -3.96
N ASP A 163 -7.91 16.90 -3.15
CA ASP A 163 -6.66 17.68 -3.09
C ASP A 163 -5.50 16.80 -2.56
N ALA A 164 -5.74 16.00 -1.52
CA ALA A 164 -4.75 15.04 -1.02
C ALA A 164 -4.35 13.97 -2.06
N ALA A 165 -5.32 13.48 -2.85
CA ALA A 165 -5.11 12.51 -3.91
C ALA A 165 -4.26 13.05 -5.07
N LEU A 166 -4.13 14.37 -5.22
CA LEU A 166 -3.19 14.95 -6.19
C LEU A 166 -1.73 14.77 -5.75
N GLU A 167 -1.48 14.63 -4.45
CA GLU A 167 -0.13 14.54 -3.88
C GLU A 167 0.24 13.13 -3.40
N ASP A 168 -0.71 12.19 -3.35
CA ASP A 168 -0.45 10.84 -2.91
C ASP A 168 -1.15 9.82 -3.80
N VAL A 169 -0.36 9.00 -4.49
CA VAL A 169 -0.85 8.01 -5.45
C VAL A 169 -1.62 6.88 -4.75
N VAL A 170 -1.12 6.39 -3.61
CA VAL A 170 -1.78 5.31 -2.87
C VAL A 170 -3.12 5.82 -2.33
N PHE A 171 -3.14 7.04 -1.82
CA PHE A 171 -4.37 7.70 -1.41
C PHE A 171 -5.35 7.85 -2.58
N ALA A 172 -4.88 8.29 -3.75
CA ALA A 172 -5.70 8.43 -4.95
C ALA A 172 -6.31 7.10 -5.38
N GLU A 173 -5.56 6.01 -5.35
CA GLU A 173 -6.07 4.67 -5.65
C GLU A 173 -7.20 4.27 -4.70
N GLU A 174 -7.03 4.49 -3.39
CA GLU A 174 -8.09 4.18 -2.42
C GLU A 174 -9.32 5.07 -2.62
N LEU A 175 -9.14 6.36 -2.90
CA LEU A 175 -10.26 7.26 -3.17
C LEU A 175 -11.04 6.85 -4.43
N ILE A 176 -10.36 6.43 -5.51
CA ILE A 176 -11.02 5.94 -6.73
C ILE A 176 -11.92 4.74 -6.44
N LYS A 177 -11.50 3.81 -5.56
CA LYS A 177 -12.35 2.66 -5.19
C LYS A 177 -13.62 3.09 -4.46
N LEU A 178 -13.51 4.10 -3.60
CA LEU A 178 -14.68 4.68 -2.92
C LEU A 178 -15.59 5.40 -3.92
N GLU A 179 -15.02 6.14 -4.86
CA GLU A 179 -15.76 6.79 -5.93
C GLU A 179 -16.55 5.77 -6.78
N GLU A 180 -15.97 4.63 -7.14
CA GLU A 180 -16.67 3.57 -7.87
C GLU A 180 -17.89 3.04 -7.11
N LYS A 181 -17.77 2.89 -5.78
CA LYS A 181 -18.88 2.51 -4.91
C LYS A 181 -19.98 3.58 -4.94
N TRP A 182 -19.63 4.86 -4.77
CA TRP A 182 -20.60 5.96 -4.76
C TRP A 182 -21.28 6.18 -6.11
N VAL A 183 -20.60 5.90 -7.23
CA VAL A 183 -21.21 5.90 -8.56
C VAL A 183 -22.26 4.80 -8.69
N LYS A 184 -21.97 3.59 -8.19
CA LYS A 184 -22.95 2.48 -8.19
C LYS A 184 -24.16 2.79 -7.30
N GLU A 185 -23.94 3.52 -6.22
CA GLU A 185 -24.98 3.97 -5.28
C GLU A 185 -25.73 5.23 -5.76
N GLY A 186 -25.31 5.84 -6.88
CA GLY A 186 -25.94 7.05 -7.43
C GLY A 186 -25.67 8.33 -6.64
N ILE A 187 -24.70 8.30 -5.70
CA ILE A 187 -24.31 9.43 -4.85
C ILE A 187 -23.43 10.41 -5.62
N LEU A 188 -22.56 9.89 -6.48
CA LEU A 188 -21.58 10.65 -7.26
C LEU A 188 -21.79 10.41 -8.75
N ARG A 189 -21.70 11.47 -9.56
CA ARG A 189 -21.80 11.33 -11.02
C ARG A 189 -20.45 10.97 -11.64
N ARG A 190 -20.47 10.32 -12.82
CA ARG A 190 -19.23 9.90 -13.49
C ARG A 190 -18.34 11.06 -13.96
N ASP A 191 -18.90 12.23 -14.21
CA ASP A 191 -18.20 13.47 -14.54
C ASP A 191 -17.55 14.14 -13.31
N GLU A 192 -17.94 13.75 -12.10
CA GLU A 192 -17.41 14.26 -10.84
C GLU A 192 -16.26 13.43 -10.27
N LEU A 193 -15.91 12.32 -10.94
CA LEU A 193 -14.82 11.43 -10.55
C LEU A 193 -13.47 12.12 -10.68
N LEU A 194 -12.58 11.87 -9.72
CA LEU A 194 -11.21 12.33 -9.78
C LEU A 194 -10.54 11.85 -11.08
N SER A 195 -10.76 10.58 -11.43
CA SER A 195 -10.25 9.99 -12.68
C SER A 195 -10.73 10.74 -13.93
N THR A 196 -12.02 11.07 -14.02
CA THR A 196 -12.59 11.78 -15.18
C THR A 196 -12.06 13.21 -15.28
N GLN A 197 -11.99 13.94 -14.16
CA GLN A 197 -11.53 15.33 -14.16
C GLN A 197 -10.04 15.46 -14.46
N MET A 198 -9.26 14.45 -14.08
CA MET A 198 -7.83 14.41 -14.32
C MET A 198 -7.43 13.68 -15.61
N GLY A 199 -8.41 13.18 -16.37
CA GLY A 199 -8.17 12.47 -17.64
C GLY A 199 -7.52 11.09 -17.49
N TRP A 200 -7.72 10.42 -16.35
CA TRP A 200 -7.21 9.08 -16.12
C TRP A 200 -8.12 8.05 -16.77
N LYS A 201 -7.49 7.02 -17.33
CA LYS A 201 -8.22 5.79 -17.62
C LYS A 201 -8.51 5.11 -16.26
N VAL A 202 -9.64 4.42 -16.16
CA VAL A 202 -9.99 3.59 -15.00
C VAL A 202 -9.49 2.16 -15.30
N PRO A 203 -8.87 1.44 -14.36
CA PRO A 203 -8.32 0.12 -14.66
C PRO A 203 -9.46 -0.88 -14.95
N LYS A 204 -9.38 -1.60 -16.08
CA LYS A 204 -10.39 -2.60 -16.49
C LYS A 204 -10.52 -3.76 -15.51
N VAL A 205 -9.52 -3.95 -14.64
CA VAL A 205 -9.46 -5.03 -13.64
C VAL A 205 -10.59 -4.92 -12.59
N TRP A 206 -11.21 -3.75 -12.43
CA TRP A 206 -12.29 -3.49 -11.47
C TRP A 206 -13.69 -3.76 -12.04
N SER A 207 -13.76 -4.15 -13.32
CA SER A 207 -14.94 -4.86 -13.83
C SER A 207 -14.96 -6.25 -13.21
N LEU A 208 -15.65 -6.37 -12.08
CA LEU A 208 -16.31 -7.62 -11.75
C LEU A 208 -17.00 -8.09 -13.04
N LYS A 209 -16.56 -9.23 -13.57
CA LYS A 209 -17.25 -9.92 -14.64
C LYS A 209 -18.69 -10.10 -14.18
N THR A 210 -19.59 -9.24 -14.65
CA THR A 210 -20.99 -9.59 -14.82
C THR A 210 -21.04 -10.50 -16.05
N THR A 211 -20.88 -11.79 -15.78
CA THR A 211 -21.43 -12.88 -16.61
C THR A 211 -22.19 -13.78 -15.67
#